data_AF-A0A845XJX4-F1
#
_entry.id   AF-A0A845XJX4-F1
#
_cell.length_a   1.000
_cell.length_b   1.000
_cell.length_c   1.000
_cell.angle_alpha   90.00
_cell.angle_beta   90.00
_cell.angle_gamma   90.00
#
_symmetry.space_group_name_H-M   'P 1'
#
loop_
_entity.id
_entity.type
_entity.pdbx_description
1 polymer ?
#
loop_
_entity_poly.entity_id
_entity_poly.type
_entity_poly.pdbx_seq_one_letter_code
_entity_poly.pdbx_strand_id
1 'polypeptide(L)' 'MKLSYRGVSYQSEPSTLEVSEGEIGGTYRGHSWKVHRIKHNPWRKSPANMTYRGVTYKRG' A
#
# COMPACT_ATOMS: atom_id res chain seq x y z
N MET A 1 1.83 18.08 8.25
CA MET A 1 2.88 17.89 9.29
C MET A 1 3.85 16.82 8.77
N LYS A 2 5.17 17.05 8.82
CA LYS A 2 6.16 16.06 8.35
C LYS A 2 6.30 14.94 9.40
N LEU A 3 6.37 13.69 8.96
CA LEU A 3 6.64 12.56 9.86
C LEU A 3 8.15 12.39 10.03
N SER A 4 8.59 11.83 11.16
CA SER A 4 10.01 11.55 11.42
C SER A 4 10.22 10.09 11.83
N TYR A 5 11.27 9.47 11.28
CA TYR A 5 11.72 8.13 11.68
C TYR A 5 13.25 8.12 11.73
N ARG A 6 13.82 7.69 12.87
CA ARG A 6 15.28 7.68 13.12
C ARG A 6 15.98 9.01 12.80
N GLY A 7 15.34 10.13 13.15
CA GLY A 7 15.88 11.48 12.91
C GLY A 7 15.75 11.98 11.47
N VAL A 8 15.26 11.17 10.53
CA VAL A 8 14.99 11.58 9.16
C VAL A 8 13.53 12.02 9.04
N SER A 9 13.32 13.25 8.58
CA SER A 9 11.98 13.73 8.25
C SER A 9 11.58 13.27 6.85
N TYR A 10 10.36 12.74 6.74
CA TYR A 10 9.78 12.36 5.45
C TYR A 10 8.37 12.95 5.31
N GLN A 11 8.00 13.22 4.06
CA GLN A 11 6.63 13.55 3.70
C GLN A 11 5.87 12.24 3.53
N SER A 12 4.78 12.10 4.28
CA SER A 12 3.85 10.99 4.05
C SER A 12 2.98 11.36 2.85
N GLU A 13 3.05 10.56 1.80
CA GLU A 13 2.09 10.58 0.71
C GLU A 13 1.11 9.42 0.92
N PRO A 14 0.01 9.62 1.67
CA PRO A 14 -0.99 8.58 1.82
C PRO A 14 -1.62 8.31 0.46
N SER A 15 -1.56 7.06 0.00
CA SER A 15 -2.27 6.66 -1.19
C SER A 15 -3.76 6.54 -0.90
N THR A 16 -4.52 7.50 -1.39
CA THR A 16 -5.97 7.39 -1.48
C THR A 16 -6.30 6.45 -2.64
N LEU A 17 -6.38 5.15 -2.36
CA LEU A 17 -6.84 4.17 -3.33
C LEU A 17 -8.36 4.20 -3.37
N GLU A 18 -8.93 4.38 -4.57
CA GLU A 18 -10.36 4.18 -4.75
C GLU A 18 -10.71 2.70 -4.67
N VAL A 19 -11.57 2.38 -3.72
CA VAL A 19 -12.03 1.01 -3.43
C VAL A 19 -13.53 0.94 -3.74
N SER A 20 -13.95 -0.15 -4.38
CA SER A 20 -15.36 -0.53 -4.46
C SER A 20 -15.68 -1.51 -3.34
N GLU A 21 -16.75 -1.23 -2.57
CA GLU A 21 -17.35 -2.24 -1.70
C GLU A 21 -17.84 -3.41 -2.54
N GLY A 22 -17.41 -4.61 -2.18
CA GLY A 22 -17.87 -5.85 -2.80
C GLY A 22 -18.87 -6.58 -1.92
N GLU A 23 -19.11 -7.84 -2.28
CA GLU A 23 -20.07 -8.71 -1.61
C GLU A 23 -19.62 -9.07 -0.18
N ILE A 24 -20.58 -9.54 0.62
CA ILE A 24 -20.32 -10.08 1.95
C ILE A 24 -19.51 -11.38 1.78
N GLY A 25 -18.26 -11.35 2.20
CA GLY A 25 -17.35 -12.49 2.12
C GLY A 25 -17.58 -13.52 3.23
N GLY A 26 -18.36 -13.16 4.26
CA GLY A 26 -18.75 -14.04 5.36
C GLY A 26 -18.97 -13.26 6.66
N THR A 27 -18.85 -13.94 7.80
CA THR A 27 -19.00 -13.36 9.14
C THR A 27 -17.70 -13.47 9.94
N TYR A 28 -17.20 -12.34 10.45
CA TYR A 28 -16.05 -12.29 11.36
C TYR A 28 -16.52 -11.75 12.71
N ARG A 29 -16.34 -12.54 13.78
CA ARG A 29 -16.78 -12.21 15.15
C ARG A 29 -18.26 -11.81 15.25
N GLY A 30 -19.11 -12.46 14.45
CA GLY A 30 -20.56 -12.19 14.44
C GLY A 30 -21.00 -11.01 13.56
N HIS A 31 -20.08 -10.27 12.94
CA HIS A 31 -20.40 -9.20 11.99
C HIS A 31 -20.12 -9.64 10.56
N SER A 32 -20.95 -9.19 9.60
CA SER A 32 -20.70 -9.41 8.18
C SER A 32 -19.44 -8.66 7.76
N TRP A 33 -18.47 -9.37 7.19
CA TRP A 33 -17.27 -8.77 6.61
C TRP A 33 -17.44 -8.68 5.09
N LYS A 34 -17.08 -7.53 4.52
CA LYS A 34 -17.17 -7.29 3.07
C LYS A 34 -15.80 -7.42 2.41
N VAL A 35 -15.78 -8.03 1.23
CA VAL A 35 -14.60 -8.04 0.38
C VAL A 35 -14.51 -6.68 -0.31
N HIS A 36 -13.35 -6.05 -0.26
CA HIS A 36 -13.10 -4.77 -0.91
C HIS A 36 -12.16 -4.98 -2.09
N ARG A 37 -12.52 -4.45 -3.27
CA ARG A 37 -11.69 -4.52 -4.47
C ARG A 37 -11.20 -3.12 -4.84
N ILE A 38 -9.92 -3.00 -5.18
CA ILE A 38 -9.33 -1.74 -5.63
C ILE A 38 -9.76 -1.53 -7.09
N LYS A 39 -10.33 -0.36 -7.42
CA LYS A 39 -10.84 -0.06 -8.77
C LYS A 39 -9.73 0.15 -9.80
N HIS A 40 -8.68 0.85 -9.40
CA HIS A 40 -7.52 1.13 -10.23
C HIS A 40 -6.27 0.86 -9.41
N ASN A 41 -5.35 0.05 -9.93
CA ASN A 41 -4.06 -0.19 -9.28
C ASN A 41 -3.04 0.82 -9.82
N PRO A 42 -2.78 1.97 -9.16
CA PRO A 42 -1.78 2.94 -9.61
C PRO A 42 -0.34 2.38 -9.47
N TRP A 43 -0.18 1.20 -8.87
CA TRP A 43 1.10 0.62 -8.49
C TRP A 43 1.72 -0.33 -9.51
N ARG A 44 1.50 -0.13 -10.81
CA ARG A 44 2.51 -0.56 -11.80
C ARG A 44 3.72 0.37 -11.72
N LYS A 45 4.36 0.45 -10.55
CA LYS A 45 5.64 1.13 -10.42
C LYS A 45 6.64 0.36 -11.28
N SER A 46 7.27 1.04 -12.23
CA SER A 46 8.47 0.55 -12.93
C SER A 46 9.43 -0.05 -11.89
N PRO A 47 10.16 -1.14 -12.19
CA PRO A 47 11.06 -1.76 -11.22
C PRO A 47 11.97 -0.70 -10.63
N ALA A 48 11.70 -0.35 -9.38
CA ALA A 48 12.50 0.62 -8.65
C ALA A 48 13.88 0.01 -8.46
N ASN A 49 14.93 0.76 -8.82
CA ASN A 49 16.29 0.38 -8.46
C ASN A 49 16.40 0.51 -6.94
N MET A 50 16.43 -0.62 -6.26
CA MET A 50 16.56 -0.70 -4.81
C MET A 50 18.02 -0.93 -4.45
N THR A 51 18.49 -0.35 -3.35
CA THR A 51 19.87 -0.53 -2.88
C THR A 51 19.86 -1.17 -1.49
N TYR A 52 20.53 -2.32 -1.34
CA TYR A 52 20.73 -2.96 -0.04
C TYR A 52 22.23 -3.14 0.20
N ARG A 53 22.74 -2.56 1.29
CA ARG A 53 24.17 -2.58 1.65
C ARG A 53 25.11 -2.17 0.51
N GLY A 54 24.70 -1.18 -0.30
CA GLY A 54 25.49 -0.68 -1.44
C GLY A 54 25.33 -1.47 -2.75
N VAL A 55 24.58 -2.56 -2.76
CA VAL A 55 24.29 -3.33 -3.98
C VAL A 55 22.92 -2.94 -4.54
N THR A 56 22.89 -2.55 -5.82
CA THR A 56 21.64 -2.20 -6.53
C THR A 56 20.98 -3.45 -7.12
N TYR A 57 19.69 -3.61 -6.89
CA TYR A 57 18.87 -4.70 -7.43
C TYR A 57 17.55 -4.18 -7.99
N LYS A 58 16.98 -4.94 -8.93
CA LYS A 58 15.67 -4.68 -9.54
C LYS A 58 14.64 -5.64 -8.95
N ARG A 59 13.44 -5.13 -8.67
CA ARG A 59 12.28 -5.97 -8.30
C ARG A 59 11.80 -6.69 -9.57
N GLY A 60 11.85 -8.03 -9.58
CA GLY A 60 11.30 -8.89 -10.64
C GLY A 60 9.78 -9.01 -10.57
#